data_AF-A0A9E5V6G0-F1
#
_entry.id   AF-A0A9E5V6G0-F1
#
_cell.length_a   1.000
_cell.length_b   1.000
_cell.length_c   1.000
_cell.angle_alpha   90.00
_cell.angle_beta   90.00
_cell.angle_gamma   90.00
#
_symmetry.space_group_name_H-M   'P 1'
#
loop_
_entity.id
_entity.type
_entity.pdbx_description
1 polymer ?
#
loop_
_entity_poly.entity_id
_entity_poly.type
_entity_poly.pdbx_seq_one_letter_code
_entity_poly.pdbx_strand_id
1 'polypeptide(L)'
;MMCEWGKQHRVEYKFNYCRLENTKILVVSPDAAALCNNLEQLHAIAIATTIDDIINTINRVKPDAMLIDLTFLNHDETDVLTARIEQIELNNRKSIAMIAIVAANNSGERGRAFKMGFAVHIPKPVETIEMVSTLASLINKLP
;
A
#
# COMPACT_ATOMS: atom_id res chain seq x y z
N MET A 1 -10.43 18.76 35.92
CA MET A 1 -10.41 20.05 35.19
C MET A 1 -9.48 19.86 34.01
N MET A 2 -10.01 19.95 32.80
CA MET A 2 -9.41 19.53 31.52
C MET A 2 -8.03 20.15 31.26
N CYS A 3 -7.08 19.32 30.80
CA CYS A 3 -5.81 19.77 30.28
C CYS A 3 -6.01 20.45 28.92
N GLU A 4 -5.94 21.78 28.90
CA GLU A 4 -5.77 22.62 27.71
C GLU A 4 -4.34 22.46 27.15
N TRP A 5 -4.03 21.31 26.55
CA TRP A 5 -2.75 21.06 25.86
C TRP A 5 -2.89 20.93 24.32
N GLY A 6 -4.08 21.15 23.78
CA GLY A 6 -4.39 20.94 22.36
C GLY A 6 -4.41 22.19 21.46
N LYS A 7 -4.10 23.39 21.98
CA LYS A 7 -4.32 24.66 21.23
C LYS A 7 -3.06 25.46 20.91
N GLN A 8 -1.90 24.82 20.81
CA GLN A 8 -0.73 25.44 20.19
C GLN A 8 -0.26 24.59 19.02
N HIS A 9 -0.88 24.86 17.87
CA HIS A 9 -0.38 24.44 16.57
C HIS A 9 0.98 25.13 16.36
N ARG A 10 2.07 24.47 16.75
CA ARG A 10 3.42 24.94 16.41
C ARG A 10 3.58 24.75 14.90
N VAL A 11 3.54 25.87 14.18
CA VAL A 11 3.63 25.99 12.71
C VAL A 11 4.96 25.42 12.14
N GLU A 12 5.87 24.93 12.98
CA GLU A 12 7.15 24.34 12.58
C GLU A 12 7.31 22.86 12.88
N TYR A 13 6.29 22.17 13.43
CA TYR A 13 6.35 20.71 13.51
C TYR A 13 6.08 20.12 12.13
N LYS A 14 7.11 20.09 11.29
CA LYS A 14 7.16 19.14 10.19
C LYS A 14 7.12 17.77 10.86
N PHE A 15 5.95 17.12 10.86
CA PHE A 15 5.96 15.66 10.90
C PHE A 15 7.04 15.26 9.91
N ASN A 16 8.07 14.53 10.35
CA ASN A 16 8.97 13.90 9.41
C ASN A 16 8.04 13.06 8.54
N TYR A 17 7.66 13.59 7.38
CA TYR A 17 6.78 12.92 6.46
C TYR A 17 7.46 11.60 6.22
N CYS A 18 6.74 10.53 6.57
CA CYS A 18 7.14 9.15 6.34
C CYS A 18 7.84 9.07 4.98
N ARG A 19 9.18 8.97 4.98
CA ARG A 19 9.97 9.10 3.76
C ARG A 19 9.84 7.81 2.98
N LEU A 20 9.17 7.88 1.84
CA LEU A 20 9.10 6.79 0.87
C LEU A 20 10.25 6.88 -0.15
N GLU A 21 11.28 7.66 0.12
CA GLU A 21 12.44 7.87 -0.76
C GLU A 21 12.99 6.52 -1.27
N ASN A 22 13.10 6.41 -2.60
CA ASN A 22 13.60 5.23 -3.31
C ASN A 22 12.84 3.93 -2.96
N THR A 23 11.60 4.04 -2.52
CA THR A 23 10.75 2.88 -2.22
C THR A 23 9.95 2.51 -3.45
N LYS A 24 10.08 1.26 -3.89
CA LYS A 24 9.41 0.79 -5.10
C LYS A 24 8.04 0.24 -4.76
N ILE A 25 7.00 0.86 -5.29
CA ILE A 25 5.61 0.52 -4.99
C ILE A 25 4.92 0.14 -6.30
N LEU A 26 4.37 -1.08 -6.36
CA LEU A 26 3.46 -1.45 -7.44
C LEU A 26 2.03 -1.06 -7.08
N VAL A 27 1.30 -0.52 -8.04
CA VAL A 27 -0.10 -0.11 -7.85
C VAL A 27 -0.98 -0.86 -8.84
N VAL A 28 -2.00 -1.53 -8.31
CA VAL A 28 -3.04 -2.22 -9.06
C VAL A 28 -4.39 -1.62 -8.65
N SER A 29 -4.88 -0.68 -9.45
CA SER A 29 -6.12 0.05 -9.19
C SER A 29 -6.64 0.68 -10.48
N PRO A 30 -7.96 0.88 -10.64
CA PRO A 30 -8.51 1.68 -11.73
C PRO A 30 -8.00 3.13 -11.68
N ASP A 31 -7.69 3.63 -10.48
CA ASP A 31 -7.20 4.98 -10.22
C ASP A 31 -5.67 5.04 -10.08
N ALA A 32 -4.95 4.04 -10.62
CA ALA A 32 -3.51 3.89 -10.40
C ALA A 32 -2.69 5.14 -10.76
N ALA A 33 -3.07 5.89 -11.81
CA ALA A 33 -2.36 7.11 -12.19
C ALA A 33 -2.37 8.17 -11.06
N ALA A 34 -3.51 8.38 -10.41
CA ALA A 34 -3.63 9.35 -9.32
C ALA A 34 -2.83 8.89 -8.07
N LEU A 35 -2.92 7.60 -7.74
CA LEU A 35 -2.18 7.02 -6.62
C LEU A 35 -0.65 7.09 -6.85
N CYS A 36 -0.19 6.76 -8.05
CA CYS A 36 1.23 6.88 -8.42
C CYS A 36 1.71 8.33 -8.31
N ASN A 37 0.96 9.29 -8.85
CA ASN A 37 1.33 10.71 -8.76
C ASN A 37 1.50 11.17 -7.30
N ASN A 38 0.59 10.77 -6.40
CA ASN A 38 0.68 11.11 -4.98
C ASN A 38 1.92 10.49 -4.30
N LEU A 39 2.29 9.27 -4.67
CA LEU A 39 3.46 8.57 -4.15
C LEU A 39 4.77 9.19 -4.67
N GLU A 40 4.82 9.54 -5.96
CA GLU A 40 5.99 10.16 -6.60
C GLU A 40 6.29 11.57 -6.07
N GLN A 41 5.25 12.34 -5.74
CA GLN A 41 5.40 13.63 -5.03
C GLN A 41 6.11 13.49 -3.67
N LEU A 42 6.17 12.27 -3.13
CA LEU A 42 6.85 11.90 -1.89
C LEU A 42 8.12 11.07 -2.14
N HIS A 43 8.66 11.15 -3.36
CA HIS A 43 9.91 10.51 -3.81
C HIS A 43 9.90 8.98 -3.80
N ALA A 44 8.71 8.36 -3.79
CA ALA A 44 8.58 6.94 -4.08
C ALA A 44 8.76 6.67 -5.58
N ILE A 45 9.13 5.44 -5.92
CA ILE A 45 9.12 4.93 -7.30
C ILE A 45 7.83 4.14 -7.47
N ALA A 46 6.78 4.77 -7.98
CA ALA A 46 5.47 4.15 -8.14
C ALA A 46 5.26 3.64 -9.56
N ILE A 47 4.75 2.41 -9.70
CA ILE A 47 4.55 1.76 -11.00
C ILE A 47 3.16 1.18 -11.05
N ALA A 48 2.32 1.73 -11.94
CA ALA A 48 1.02 1.15 -12.25
C ALA A 48 1.20 -0.17 -13.01
N THR A 49 0.41 -1.18 -12.68
CA THR A 49 0.40 -2.47 -13.37
C THR A 49 -1.00 -3.07 -13.37
N THR A 50 -1.22 -4.06 -14.22
CA THR A 50 -2.47 -4.82 -14.34
C THR A 50 -2.32 -6.16 -13.64
N ILE A 51 -3.42 -6.85 -13.37
CA ILE A 51 -3.40 -8.23 -12.84
C ILE A 51 -2.63 -9.17 -13.77
N ASP A 52 -2.76 -8.98 -15.08
CA ASP A 52 -2.10 -9.83 -16.08
C ASP A 52 -0.58 -9.61 -16.11
N ASP A 53 -0.12 -8.38 -15.93
CA ASP A 53 1.31 -8.02 -16.02
C ASP A 53 2.04 -8.00 -14.68
N ILE A 54 1.32 -8.17 -13.57
CA ILE A 54 1.85 -7.95 -12.22
C ILE A 54 3.05 -8.85 -11.92
N ILE A 55 3.00 -10.12 -12.33
CA ILE A 55 4.07 -11.10 -12.07
C ILE A 55 5.35 -10.73 -12.82
N ASN A 56 5.23 -10.36 -14.10
CA ASN A 56 6.34 -9.88 -14.91
C ASN A 56 6.93 -8.59 -14.31
N THR A 57 6.06 -7.72 -13.82
CA THR A 57 6.45 -6.45 -13.20
C THR A 57 7.15 -6.66 -11.87
N ILE A 58 6.67 -7.57 -11.01
CA ILE A 58 7.34 -7.94 -9.75
C ILE A 58 8.76 -8.43 -10.02
N ASN A 59 8.93 -9.35 -10.96
CA ASN A 59 10.24 -9.92 -11.29
C ASN A 59 11.24 -8.87 -11.82
N ARG A 60 10.75 -7.90 -12.60
CA ARG A 60 11.56 -6.81 -13.17
C ARG A 60 11.91 -5.74 -12.13
N VAL A 61 10.91 -5.30 -11.36
CA VAL A 61 11.00 -4.11 -10.48
C VAL A 61 11.57 -4.47 -9.11
N LYS A 62 11.24 -5.67 -8.61
CA LYS A 62 11.49 -6.14 -7.23
C LYS A 62 10.96 -5.14 -6.21
N PRO A 63 9.63 -4.91 -6.17
CA PRO A 63 9.04 -3.90 -5.31
C PRO A 63 9.30 -4.16 -3.82
N ASP A 64 9.12 -3.13 -3.03
CA ASP A 64 9.13 -3.19 -1.56
C ASP A 64 7.71 -3.36 -1.02
N ALA A 65 6.72 -2.80 -1.72
CA ALA A 65 5.31 -2.92 -1.37
C ALA A 65 4.40 -2.90 -2.61
N MET A 66 3.15 -3.29 -2.39
CA MET A 66 2.08 -3.31 -3.38
C MET A 66 0.82 -2.69 -2.80
N LEU A 67 0.18 -1.83 -3.57
CA LEU A 67 -1.13 -1.25 -3.28
C LEU A 67 -2.14 -1.86 -4.25
N ILE A 68 -3.04 -2.69 -3.75
CA ILE A 68 -3.98 -3.47 -4.57
C ILE A 68 -5.40 -3.10 -4.18
N ASP A 69 -6.14 -2.56 -5.14
CA ASP A 69 -7.52 -2.19 -4.96
C ASP A 69 -8.43 -3.41 -5.14
N LEU A 70 -9.07 -3.83 -4.05
CA LEU A 70 -9.94 -5.00 -4.05
C LEU A 70 -11.36 -4.64 -4.54
N THR A 71 -11.69 -3.36 -4.67
CA THR A 71 -13.06 -2.93 -5.04
C THR A 71 -13.41 -3.24 -6.50
N PHE A 72 -12.41 -3.56 -7.32
CA PHE A 72 -12.60 -3.92 -8.73
C PHE A 72 -12.14 -5.35 -9.07
N LEU A 73 -11.70 -6.11 -8.06
CA LEU A 73 -11.27 -7.50 -8.20
C LEU A 73 -12.33 -8.43 -7.58
N ASN A 74 -12.56 -9.56 -8.23
CA ASN A 74 -13.34 -10.63 -7.61
C ASN A 74 -12.48 -11.48 -6.66
N HIS A 75 -13.11 -12.41 -5.93
CA HIS A 75 -12.41 -13.23 -4.93
C HIS A 75 -11.41 -14.19 -5.56
N ASP A 76 -11.80 -14.87 -6.64
CA ASP A 76 -10.94 -15.84 -7.32
C ASP A 76 -9.69 -15.15 -7.89
N GLU A 77 -9.84 -13.95 -8.45
CA GLU A 77 -8.73 -13.13 -8.93
C GLU A 77 -7.77 -12.74 -7.79
N THR A 78 -8.33 -12.37 -6.64
CA THR A 78 -7.53 -11.98 -5.47
C THR A 78 -6.75 -13.18 -4.91
N ASP A 79 -7.40 -14.33 -4.75
CA ASP A 79 -6.78 -15.55 -4.23
C ASP A 79 -5.68 -16.08 -5.16
N VAL A 80 -5.92 -16.07 -6.47
CA VAL A 80 -4.89 -16.45 -7.46
C VAL A 80 -3.72 -15.48 -7.42
N LEU A 81 -3.99 -14.18 -7.25
CA LEU A 81 -2.94 -13.18 -7.19
C LEU A 81 -2.05 -13.35 -5.97
N THR A 82 -2.63 -13.46 -4.77
CA THR A 82 -1.84 -13.56 -3.53
C THR A 82 -1.05 -14.86 -3.49
N ALA A 83 -1.63 -15.99 -3.95
CA ALA A 83 -0.92 -17.25 -4.07
C ALA A 83 0.29 -17.16 -5.01
N ARG A 84 0.18 -16.45 -6.15
CA ARG A 84 1.31 -16.25 -7.07
C ARG A 84 2.39 -15.36 -6.47
N ILE A 85 2.01 -14.32 -5.72
CA ILE A 85 2.97 -13.44 -5.03
C ILE A 85 3.73 -14.21 -3.95
N GLU A 86 3.04 -15.01 -3.14
CA GLU A 86 3.66 -15.86 -2.11
C GLU A 86 4.72 -16.80 -2.71
N GLN A 87 4.44 -17.44 -3.85
CA GLN A 87 5.42 -18.28 -4.54
C GLN A 87 6.66 -17.49 -4.98
N ILE A 88 6.50 -16.24 -5.40
CA ILE A 88 7.62 -15.39 -5.80
C ILE A 88 8.45 -14.98 -4.58
N GLU A 89 7.81 -14.64 -3.46
CA GLU A 89 8.50 -14.30 -2.21
C GLU A 89 9.34 -15.48 -1.70
N LEU A 90 8.79 -16.69 -1.74
CA LEU A 90 9.49 -17.93 -1.37
C LEU A 90 10.73 -18.16 -2.24
N ASN A 91 10.60 -17.97 -3.57
CA ASN A 91 11.71 -18.14 -4.50
C ASN A 91 12.79 -17.06 -4.36
N ASN A 92 12.39 -15.82 -4.09
CA ASN A 92 13.30 -14.67 -4.02
C ASN A 92 13.83 -14.39 -2.61
N ARG A 93 13.34 -15.09 -1.57
CA ARG A 93 13.64 -14.86 -0.14
C ARG A 93 13.49 -13.39 0.28
N LYS A 94 12.57 -12.67 -0.36
CA LYS A 94 12.23 -11.27 -0.07
C LYS A 94 10.72 -11.16 0.03
N SER A 95 10.23 -10.66 1.16
CA SER A 95 8.81 -10.33 1.32
C SER A 95 8.49 -8.96 0.71
N ILE A 96 7.29 -8.85 0.17
CA ILE A 96 6.69 -7.68 -0.44
C ILE A 96 5.45 -7.34 0.40
N ALA A 97 5.43 -6.15 0.99
CA ALA A 97 4.29 -5.73 1.80
C ALA A 97 3.05 -5.50 0.90
N MET A 98 1.99 -6.31 1.05
CA MET A 98 0.73 -6.11 0.33
C MET A 98 -0.26 -5.30 1.16
N ILE A 99 -0.74 -4.19 0.59
CA ILE A 99 -1.76 -3.31 1.17
C ILE A 99 -3.02 -3.35 0.32
N ALA A 100 -4.16 -3.65 0.94
CA ALA A 100 -5.45 -3.68 0.27
C ALA A 100 -6.11 -2.29 0.28
N ILE A 101 -6.67 -1.83 -0.83
CA ILE A 101 -7.68 -0.76 -0.83
C ILE A 101 -9.06 -1.43 -0.84
N VAL A 102 -9.93 -1.03 0.10
CA VAL A 102 -11.25 -1.66 0.31
C VAL A 102 -12.38 -0.63 0.33
N ALA A 103 -13.62 -1.07 0.16
CA ALA A 103 -14.77 -0.17 0.34
C ALA A 103 -14.97 0.17 1.83
N ALA A 104 -15.15 1.44 2.17
CA ALA A 104 -15.30 1.89 3.58
C ALA A 104 -16.47 1.21 4.32
N ASN A 105 -17.56 0.91 3.61
CA ASN A 105 -18.79 0.38 4.17
C ASN A 105 -18.80 -1.15 4.34
N ASN A 106 -17.72 -1.85 4.02
CA ASN A 106 -17.70 -3.32 4.04
C ASN A 106 -16.69 -3.88 5.06
N SER A 107 -17.18 -4.13 6.28
CA SER A 107 -16.39 -4.75 7.35
C SER A 107 -15.91 -6.17 7.03
N GLY A 108 -16.59 -6.87 6.12
CA GLY A 108 -16.20 -8.21 5.67
C GLY A 108 -14.89 -8.19 4.86
N GLU A 109 -14.67 -7.14 4.06
CA GLU A 109 -13.45 -7.03 3.25
C GLU A 109 -12.20 -6.82 4.08
N ARG A 110 -12.32 -6.11 5.21
CA ARG A 110 -11.20 -5.89 6.13
C ARG A 110 -10.66 -7.21 6.70
N GLY A 111 -11.57 -8.04 7.21
CA GLY A 111 -11.21 -9.36 7.74
C GLY A 111 -10.74 -10.32 6.66
N ARG A 112 -11.28 -10.20 5.44
CA ARG A 112 -10.90 -11.01 4.29
C ARG A 112 -9.50 -10.67 3.78
N ALA A 113 -9.18 -9.39 3.62
CA ALA A 113 -7.86 -8.93 3.18
C ALA A 113 -6.75 -9.52 4.08
N PHE A 114 -6.93 -9.46 5.40
CA PHE A 114 -5.96 -10.04 6.34
C PHE A 114 -5.78 -11.56 6.13
N LYS A 115 -6.87 -12.31 5.91
CA LYS A 115 -6.81 -13.76 5.65
C LYS A 115 -6.12 -14.11 4.32
N MET A 116 -6.15 -13.20 3.35
CA MET A 116 -5.54 -13.36 2.03
C MET A 116 -4.06 -12.95 2.00
N GLY A 117 -3.47 -12.62 3.15
CA GLY A 117 -2.05 -12.25 3.24
C GLY A 117 -1.76 -10.76 3.08
N PHE A 118 -2.79 -9.90 3.03
CA PHE A 118 -2.57 -8.45 3.10
C PHE A 118 -2.16 -8.05 4.51
N ALA A 119 -1.09 -7.27 4.62
CA ALA A 119 -0.58 -6.77 5.89
C ALA A 119 -1.55 -5.80 6.56
N VAL A 120 -2.24 -4.98 5.75
CA VAL A 120 -3.15 -3.93 6.20
C VAL A 120 -4.11 -3.56 5.07
N HIS A 121 -5.19 -2.84 5.39
CA HIS A 121 -6.12 -2.28 4.42
C HIS A 121 -6.29 -0.78 4.62
N ILE A 122 -6.66 -0.08 3.55
CA ILE A 122 -7.00 1.35 3.50
C ILE A 122 -8.41 1.48 2.91
N PRO A 123 -9.37 2.11 3.60
CA PRO A 123 -10.70 2.33 3.03
C PRO A 123 -10.68 3.40 1.94
N LYS A 124 -11.57 3.29 0.95
CA LYS A 124 -11.89 4.40 0.03
C LYS A 124 -12.75 5.48 0.72
N PRO A 125 -12.58 6.78 0.43
CA PRO A 125 -11.56 7.35 -0.47
C PRO A 125 -10.16 7.22 0.14
N VAL A 126 -9.16 6.93 -0.71
CA VAL A 126 -7.78 6.75 -0.27
C VAL A 126 -7.19 8.12 0.06
N GLU A 127 -7.01 8.40 1.35
CA GLU A 127 -6.35 9.62 1.81
C GLU A 127 -4.83 9.49 1.70
N THR A 128 -4.17 10.48 1.11
CA THR A 128 -2.71 10.46 0.87
C THR A 128 -1.93 10.23 2.17
N ILE A 129 -2.34 10.88 3.27
CA ILE A 129 -1.66 10.74 4.56
C ILE A 129 -1.78 9.31 5.12
N GLU A 130 -2.96 8.69 5.01
CA GLU A 130 -3.18 7.32 5.47
C GLU A 130 -2.38 6.32 4.63
N MET A 131 -2.42 6.47 3.31
CA MET A 131 -1.64 5.65 2.38
C MET A 131 -0.14 5.69 2.71
N VAL A 132 0.40 6.89 2.89
CA VAL A 132 1.84 7.09 3.10
C VAL A 132 2.29 6.61 4.47
N SER A 133 1.54 6.92 5.52
CA SER A 133 1.85 6.43 6.88
C SER A 133 1.77 4.91 6.94
N THR A 134 0.80 4.30 6.27
CA THR A 134 0.64 2.85 6.17
C THR A 134 1.84 2.21 5.47
N LEU A 135 2.19 2.70 4.29
CA LEU A 135 3.35 2.20 3.52
C LEU A 135 4.64 2.29 4.33
N ALA A 136 4.92 3.45 4.94
CA ALA A 136 6.15 3.64 5.70
C ALA A 136 6.21 2.80 6.99
N SER A 137 5.06 2.49 7.60
CA SER A 137 5.01 1.61 8.78
C SER A 137 5.36 0.16 8.45
N LEU A 138 5.11 -0.28 7.21
CA LEU A 138 5.35 -1.65 6.75
C LEU A 138 6.73 -1.81 6.12
N ILE A 139 7.18 -0.79 5.41
CA ILE A 139 8.45 -0.82 4.69
C ILE A 139 9.54 -0.38 5.67
N ASN A 140 9.93 -1.32 6.52
CA ASN A 140 11.01 -1.14 7.47
C ASN A 140 12.35 -1.06 6.72
N LYS A 141 12.72 0.14 6.28
CA LYS A 141 14.12 0.45 5.96
C LYS A 141 14.79 0.80 7.28
N LEU A 142 15.42 -0.19 7.92
CA LEU A 142 16.42 0.13 8.95
C LEU A 142 17.46 1.05 8.27
N PRO A 143 17.79 2.21 8.87
CA PRO A 143 18.84 3.08 8.36
C PRO A 143 20.21 2.37 8.32
#